data_AF-A0A0J6UMD7-F1
#
_entry.id   AF-A0A0J6UMD7-F1
#
_cell.length_a   1.000
_cell.length_b   1.000
_cell.length_c   1.000
_cell.angle_alpha   90.00
_cell.angle_beta   90.00
_cell.angle_gamma   90.00
#
_symmetry.space_group_name_H-M   'P 1'
#
loop_
_entity.id
_entity.type
_entity.pdbx_description
1 polymer ?
#
loop_
_entity_poly.entity_id
_entity_poly.type
_entity_poly.pdbx_seq_one_letter_code
_entity_poly.pdbx_strand_id
1 'polypeptide(L)'
;VLRRLAVTAQDGLARAIVPAHTPLDGDLVFAAATGAVPLADPVGDLARLGDAAARVLARAVALGVYRASALPVAGAQAAWRDRFGG
;
A
#
# COMPACT_ATOMS: atom_id res chain seq x y z
N VAL A 1 8.86 16.97 1.94
CA VAL A 1 8.76 15.98 0.84
C VAL A 1 8.16 14.67 1.34
N LEU A 2 8.83 13.92 2.23
CA LEU A 2 8.38 12.57 2.67
C LEU A 2 6.99 12.52 3.30
N ARG A 3 6.63 13.49 4.16
CA ARG A 3 5.26 13.54 4.72
C ARG A 3 4.18 13.60 3.63
N ARG A 4 4.42 14.38 2.57
CA ARG A 4 3.47 14.48 1.44
C ARG A 4 3.44 13.18 0.64
N LEU A 5 4.59 12.55 0.43
CA LEU A 5 4.68 11.24 -0.24
C LEU A 5 3.85 10.18 0.51
N ALA A 6 4.01 10.09 1.83
CA ALA A 6 3.22 9.18 2.68
C ALA A 6 1.71 9.46 2.58
N VAL A 7 1.30 10.74 2.59
CA VAL A 7 -0.10 11.11 2.41
C VAL A 7 -0.62 10.67 1.03
N THR A 8 0.09 10.97 -0.06
CA THR A 8 -0.33 10.54 -1.41
C THR A 8 -0.35 9.02 -1.58
N ALA A 9 0.51 8.30 -0.87
CA ALA A 9 0.52 6.85 -0.92
C ALA A 9 -0.74 6.21 -0.31
N GLN A 10 -1.43 6.89 0.62
CA GLN A 10 -2.71 6.42 1.19
C GLN A 10 -3.78 6.18 0.11
N ASP A 11 -3.73 6.91 -1.02
CA ASP A 11 -4.61 6.67 -2.18
C ASP A 11 -4.46 5.23 -2.72
N GLY A 12 -3.30 4.60 -2.52
CA GLY A 12 -3.08 3.20 -2.83
C GLY A 12 -3.90 2.23 -1.97
N LEU A 13 -4.10 2.55 -0.68
CA LEU A 13 -5.00 1.76 0.19
C LEU A 13 -6.44 1.90 -0.30
N ALA A 14 -6.91 3.12 -0.56
CA ALA A 14 -8.26 3.37 -1.07
C ALA A 14 -8.54 2.71 -2.43
N ARG A 15 -7.51 2.50 -3.26
CA ARG A 15 -7.62 1.74 -4.54
C ARG A 15 -7.70 0.22 -4.34
N ALA A 16 -7.15 -0.30 -3.26
CA ALA A 16 -7.02 -1.75 -3.03
C ALA A 16 -8.02 -2.30 -2.01
N ILE A 17 -8.57 -1.46 -1.14
CA ILE A 17 -9.45 -1.82 -0.03
C ILE A 17 -10.69 -0.92 -0.09
N VAL A 18 -11.89 -1.51 -0.07
CA VAL A 18 -13.15 -0.77 -0.16
C VAL A 18 -14.18 -1.35 0.82
N PRO A 19 -14.64 -0.58 1.83
CA PRO A 19 -14.16 0.76 2.19
C PRO A 19 -12.77 0.70 2.88
N ALA A 20 -11.95 1.73 2.66
CA ALA A 20 -10.75 2.03 3.44
C ALA A 20 -11.01 3.26 4.33
N HIS A 21 -10.11 3.54 5.28
CA HIS A 21 -10.15 4.74 6.12
C HIS A 21 -11.43 4.87 6.96
N THR A 22 -12.00 3.75 7.40
CA THR A 22 -13.17 3.77 8.28
C THR A 22 -12.78 4.24 9.69
N PRO A 23 -13.74 4.66 10.54
CA PRO A 23 -13.44 5.07 11.91
C PRO A 23 -12.79 3.98 12.78
N LEU A 24 -12.83 2.72 12.35
CA LEU A 24 -12.23 1.58 13.05
C LEU A 24 -10.85 1.20 12.47
N ASP A 25 -10.42 1.82 11.38
CA ASP A 25 -9.14 1.53 10.74
C ASP A 25 -8.00 2.39 11.31
N GLY A 26 -6.88 1.73 11.61
CA GLY A 26 -5.63 2.37 12.03
C GLY A 26 -4.64 2.54 10.88
N ASP A 27 -5.11 3.01 9.72
CA ASP A 27 -4.31 3.06 8.48
C ASP A 27 -3.07 3.96 8.63
N LEU A 28 -1.88 3.37 8.50
CA LEU A 28 -0.60 4.08 8.65
C LEU A 28 0.34 3.79 7.49
N VAL A 29 0.88 4.86 6.91
CA VAL A 29 1.91 4.80 5.87
C VAL A 29 3.11 5.64 6.29
N PHE A 30 4.29 5.01 6.29
CA PHE A 30 5.57 5.69 6.50
C PHE A 30 6.28 5.87 5.16
N ALA A 31 6.98 7.00 5.00
CA ALA A 31 7.83 7.25 3.84
C ALA A 31 9.26 7.54 4.30
N ALA A 32 10.23 6.91 3.64
CA ALA A 32 11.65 7.11 3.84
C ALA A 32 12.34 7.33 2.49
N ALA A 33 13.49 7.99 2.50
CA ALA A 33 14.36 8.13 1.33
C ALA A 33 15.79 7.84 1.74
N THR A 34 16.53 7.13 0.88
CA THR A 34 17.96 6.86 1.08
C THR A 34 18.83 8.09 0.87
N GLY A 35 18.30 9.13 0.21
CA GLY A 35 19.03 10.36 -0.12
C GLY A 35 20.02 10.22 -1.29
N ALA A 36 20.03 9.09 -2.00
CA ALA A 36 21.00 8.82 -3.06
C ALA A 36 20.81 9.66 -4.34
N VAL A 37 19.58 10.13 -4.60
CA VAL A 37 19.24 10.93 -5.79
C VAL A 37 18.55 12.22 -5.33
N PRO A 38 19.12 13.41 -5.59
CA PRO A 38 18.46 14.67 -5.30
C PRO A 38 17.29 14.90 -6.26
N LEU A 39 16.25 15.60 -5.79
CA LEU A 39 15.16 16.05 -6.66
C LEU A 39 15.66 17.20 -7.53
N ALA A 40 15.42 17.12 -8.84
CA ALA A 40 15.76 18.18 -9.78
C ALA A 40 14.64 19.23 -9.87
N ASP A 41 13.39 18.77 -9.82
CA ASP A 41 12.19 19.60 -9.71
C ASP A 41 11.38 19.11 -8.49
N PRO A 42 11.50 19.78 -7.33
CA PRO A 42 10.85 19.32 -6.10
C PRO A 42 9.33 19.15 -6.19
N VAL A 43 8.65 19.87 -7.08
CA VAL A 43 7.19 19.79 -7.23
C VAL A 43 6.82 18.69 -8.20
N GLY A 44 7.37 18.72 -9.42
CA GLY A 44 7.08 17.72 -10.45
C GLY A 44 7.58 16.33 -10.07
N ASP A 45 8.77 16.22 -9.47
CA ASP A 45 9.29 14.94 -9.00
C ASP A 45 8.44 14.37 -7.86
N LEU A 46 8.00 15.21 -6.92
CA LEU A 46 7.11 14.75 -5.84
C LEU A 46 5.76 14.28 -6.38
N ALA A 47 5.20 14.94 -7.40
CA ALA A 47 3.95 14.50 -8.02
C ALA A 47 4.12 13.12 -8.70
N ARG A 48 5.21 12.92 -9.44
CA ARG A 48 5.55 11.63 -10.06
C ARG A 48 5.78 10.53 -9.02
N LEU A 49 6.54 10.84 -7.96
CA LEU A 49 6.78 9.91 -6.86
C LEU A 49 5.48 9.56 -6.12
N GLY A 50 4.56 10.52 -5.96
CA GLY A 50 3.25 10.30 -5.34
C GLY A 50 2.38 9.32 -6.11
N ASP A 51 2.21 9.50 -7.42
CA ASP A 51 1.46 8.54 -8.26
C ASP A 51 2.09 7.15 -8.24
N ALA A 52 3.43 7.09 -8.36
CA ALA A 52 4.16 5.83 -8.27
C ALA A 52 3.94 5.16 -6.90
N ALA A 53 4.00 5.91 -5.80
CA ALA A 53 3.79 5.38 -4.45
C ALA A 53 2.37 4.82 -4.26
N ALA A 54 1.33 5.54 -4.72
CA ALA A 54 -0.05 5.06 -4.65
C ALA A 54 -0.24 3.75 -5.45
N ARG A 55 0.29 3.66 -6.68
CA ARG A 55 0.21 2.45 -7.51
C ARG A 55 0.96 1.28 -6.89
N VAL A 56 2.17 1.53 -6.37
CA VAL A 56 2.99 0.50 -5.74
C VAL A 56 2.33 -0.01 -4.46
N LEU A 57 1.76 0.87 -3.63
CA LEU A 57 1.07 0.44 -2.42
C LEU A 57 -0.18 -0.40 -2.75
N ALA A 58 -1.01 0.02 -3.71
CA ALA A 58 -2.15 -0.78 -4.14
C ALA A 58 -1.74 -2.19 -4.61
N ARG A 59 -0.66 -2.27 -5.40
CA ARG A 59 -0.09 -3.55 -5.84
C ARG A 59 0.48 -4.36 -4.67
N ALA A 60 1.12 -3.72 -3.70
CA ALA A 60 1.67 -4.39 -2.53
C ALA A 60 0.57 -5.05 -1.68
N VAL A 61 -0.57 -4.37 -1.49
CA VAL A 61 -1.76 -4.95 -0.83
C VAL A 61 -2.25 -6.18 -1.58
N ALA A 62 -2.44 -6.08 -2.90
CA ALA A 62 -2.87 -7.21 -3.72
C ALA A 62 -1.89 -8.40 -3.66
N LEU A 63 -0.58 -8.13 -3.68
CA LEU A 63 0.45 -9.15 -3.49
C LEU A 63 0.39 -9.79 -2.10
N GLY A 64 0.12 -9.01 -1.05
CA GLY A 64 -0.07 -9.51 0.31
C GLY A 64 -1.23 -10.50 0.39
N VAL A 65 -2.39 -10.14 -0.17
CA VAL A 65 -3.56 -11.02 -0.25
C VAL A 65 -3.26 -12.28 -1.05
N TYR A 66 -2.63 -12.14 -2.22
CA TYR A 66 -2.32 -13.28 -3.08
C TYR A 66 -1.29 -14.23 -2.45
N ARG A 67 -0.29 -13.72 -1.71
CA ARG A 67 0.74 -14.56 -1.08
C ARG A 67 0.40 -15.07 0.31
N ALA A 68 -0.70 -14.61 0.90
CA ALA A 68 -1.13 -15.08 2.20
C ALA A 68 -1.41 -16.59 2.21
N SER A 69 -1.22 -17.21 3.36
CA SER A 69 -1.67 -18.56 3.68
C SER A 69 -2.57 -18.49 4.92
N ALA A 70 -3.51 -19.42 5.06
CA ALA A 70 -4.33 -19.51 6.27
C ALA A 70 -3.43 -19.72 7.51
N LEU A 71 -3.80 -19.07 8.62
CA LEU A 71 -3.10 -19.28 9.88
C LEU A 71 -3.34 -20.71 10.40
N PRO A 72 -2.36 -21.35 11.07
CA PRO A 72 -2.49 -22.72 11.56
C PRO A 72 -3.27 -22.77 12.88
N VAL A 73 -4.49 -22.21 12.89
CA VAL A 73 -5.38 -22.18 14.05
C VAL A 73 -6.80 -22.57 13.63
N ALA A 74 -7.55 -23.20 14.55
CA ALA A 74 -8.92 -23.60 14.27
C ALA A 74 -9.80 -22.39 13.92
N GLY A 75 -10.54 -22.48 12.82
CA GLY A 75 -11.40 -21.41 12.34
C GLY A 75 -10.69 -20.24 11.64
N ALA A 76 -9.40 -20.38 11.28
CA ALA A 76 -8.71 -19.37 10.50
C ALA A 76 -9.43 -19.07 9.17
N GLN A 77 -9.38 -17.81 8.75
CA GLN A 77 -9.87 -17.42 7.43
C GLN A 77 -9.01 -18.09 6.35
N ALA A 78 -9.68 -18.65 5.34
CA ALA A 78 -9.01 -19.18 4.16
C ALA A 78 -8.28 -18.06 3.41
N ALA A 79 -7.07 -18.34 2.93
CA ALA A 79 -6.38 -17.40 2.07
C ALA A 79 -7.07 -17.29 0.71
N TRP A 80 -6.80 -16.21 -0.02
CA TRP A 80 -7.38 -15.99 -1.34
C TRP A 80 -7.07 -17.16 -2.28
N ARG A 81 -5.83 -17.67 -2.26
CA ARG A 81 -5.41 -18.79 -3.12
C ARG A 81 -6.08 -20.11 -2.76
N ASP A 82 -6.44 -20.34 -1.51
CA ASP A 82 -7.19 -21.55 -1.11
C ASP A 82 -8.58 -21.58 -1.76
N ARG A 83 -9.14 -20.42 -2.07
CA ARG A 83 -10.48 -20.27 -2.67
C ARG A 83 -10.45 -20.09 -4.19
N PHE A 84 -9.42 -19.44 -4.72
CA PHE A 84 -9.40 -18.96 -6.11
C PHE A 84 -8.11 -19.29 -6.87
N GLY A 85 -7.16 -19.99 -6.24
CA GLY A 85 -5.78 -20.12 -6.71
C GLY A 85 -5.54 -21.04 -7.91
N GLY A 86 -6.45 -21.98 -8.19
CA GLY A 86 -6.23 -23.05 -9.16
C GLY A 86 -5.26 -24.11 -8.66
#